data_AF-A0A0N0K0Z7-F1
#
_entry.id   AF-A0A0N0K0Z7-F1
#
_cell.length_a   1.000
_cell.length_b   1.000
_cell.length_c   1.000
_cell.angle_alpha   90.00
_cell.angle_beta   90.00
_cell.angle_gamma   90.00
#
_symmetry.space_group_name_H-M   'P 1'
#
loop_
_entity.id
_entity.type
_entity.pdbx_description
1 polymer ?
#
loop_
_entity_poly.entity_id
_entity_poly.type
_entity_poly.pdbx_seq_one_letter_code
_entity_poly.pdbx_strand_id
1 'polypeptide(L)' 'MFDPDDLPRRKSETLAELAREDLDKLSIAELDDRIAALEAEIARSRAKRDGAAAFRSAADALFKR' A
#
# COMPACT_ATOMS: atom_id res chain seq x y z
N MET A 1 -4.46 -19.83 24.94
CA MET A 1 -5.07 -18.49 24.81
C MET A 1 -4.28 -17.79 23.73
N PHE A 2 -4.89 -17.46 22.58
CA PHE A 2 -4.21 -16.72 21.52
C PHE A 2 -4.23 -15.23 21.88
N ASP A 3 -3.07 -14.58 21.82
CA ASP A 3 -2.95 -13.14 22.05
C ASP A 3 -3.55 -12.40 20.83
N PRO A 4 -4.42 -11.40 21.02
CA PRO A 4 -4.88 -10.54 19.91
C PRO A 4 -3.74 -9.90 19.11
N ASP A 5 -2.55 -9.72 19.70
CA ASP A 5 -1.35 -9.20 19.02
C ASP A 5 -0.70 -10.21 18.05
N ASP A 6 -1.03 -11.50 18.15
CA ASP A 6 -0.54 -12.56 17.24
C ASP A 6 -1.39 -12.70 15.96
N LEU A 7 -2.49 -11.95 15.82
CA LEU A 7 -3.27 -11.96 14.58
C LEU A 7 -2.58 -11.13 13.49
N PRO A 8 -2.63 -11.57 12.21
CA PRO A 8 -2.16 -10.75 11.09
C PRO A 8 -2.93 -9.42 11.08
N ARG A 9 -2.22 -8.31 11.35
CA ARG A 9 -2.82 -6.97 11.29
C ARG A 9 -3.50 -6.76 9.95
N ARG A 10 -4.71 -6.22 9.97
CA ARG A 10 -5.43 -5.95 8.72
C ARG A 10 -4.62 -4.92 7.93
N LYS A 11 -4.51 -5.09 6.61
CA LYS A 11 -3.71 -4.19 5.75
C LYS A 11 -4.09 -2.71 5.87
N SER A 12 -5.36 -2.43 6.22
CA SER A 12 -5.86 -1.08 6.50
C SER A 12 -5.30 -0.49 7.80
N GLU A 13 -5.00 -1.32 8.79
CA GLU A 13 -4.43 -0.90 10.07
C GLU A 13 -2.97 -0.45 9.89
N THR A 14 -2.21 -1.07 8.99
CA THR A 14 -0.79 -0.73 8.75
C THR A 14 -0.60 0.68 8.17
N LEU A 15 -1.43 1.08 7.19
CA LEU A 15 -1.39 2.45 6.65
C LEU A 15 -1.89 3.48 7.69
N ALA A 16 -2.90 3.11 8.48
CA ALA A 16 -3.43 3.98 9.54
C ALA A 16 -2.46 4.14 10.72
N GLU A 17 -1.64 3.13 11.02
CA GLU A 17 -0.53 3.22 11.98
C GLU A 17 0.56 4.14 11.46
N LEU A 18 1.01 3.93 10.21
CA LEU A 18 2.02 4.77 9.57
C LEU A 18 1.62 6.26 9.55
N ALA A 19 0.35 6.56 9.28
CA ALA A 19 -0.16 7.93 9.25
C ALA A 19 -0.26 8.59 10.64
N ARG A 20 -0.21 7.80 11.71
CA ARG A 20 -0.22 8.28 13.10
C ARG A 20 1.18 8.44 13.70
N GLU A 21 2.22 8.03 12.98
CA GLU A 21 3.60 8.18 13.45
C GLU A 21 3.96 9.66 13.61
N ASP A 22 4.60 9.96 14.73
CA ASP A 22 5.07 11.30 15.08
C ASP A 22 6.35 11.64 14.29
N LEU A 23 6.21 12.52 13.29
CA LEU A 23 7.29 12.90 12.39
C LEU A 23 8.29 13.87 13.02
N ASP A 24 7.96 14.52 14.14
CA ASP A 24 8.87 15.47 14.83
C ASP A 24 10.11 14.76 15.41
N LYS A 25 10.07 13.43 15.50
CA LYS A 25 11.17 12.58 15.96
C LYS A 25 12.14 12.17 14.86
N LEU A 26 11.81 12.45 13.61
CA LEU A 26 12.63 12.09 12.46
C LEU A 26 13.51 13.26 12.03
N SER A 27 14.76 12.96 11.70
CA SER A 27 15.64 13.89 11.00
C SER A 27 15.19 14.11 9.55
N ILE A 28 15.71 15.15 8.90
CA ILE A 28 15.42 15.42 7.48
C ILE A 28 15.80 14.23 6.59
N ALA A 29 16.96 13.61 6.84
CA ALA A 29 17.41 12.45 6.08
C ALA A 29 16.45 11.25 6.24
N GLU A 30 15.96 11.00 7.46
CA GLU A 30 14.98 9.93 7.70
C GLU A 30 13.62 10.23 7.06
N LEU A 31 13.22 11.52 6.99
CA LEU A 31 12.03 11.94 6.25
C LEU A 31 12.20 11.73 4.75
N ASP A 32 13.36 12.05 4.19
CA ASP A 32 13.68 11.84 2.78
C ASP A 32 13.64 10.35 2.42
N ASP A 33 14.26 9.50 3.24
CA ASP A 33 14.23 8.03 3.07
C ASP A 33 12.80 7.48 3.16
N ARG A 34 12.01 7.99 4.11
CA ARG A 34 10.59 7.64 4.25
C ARG A 34 9.81 8.01 3.00
N ILE A 35 9.99 9.23 2.48
CA ILE A 35 9.31 9.71 1.28
C ILE A 35 9.67 8.82 0.08
N ALA A 36 10.96 8.55 -0.14
CA ALA A 36 11.42 7.71 -1.24
C ALA A 36 10.79 6.30 -1.21
N ALA A 37 10.71 5.70 -0.02
CA ALA A 37 10.06 4.40 0.16
C ALA A 37 8.55 4.44 -0.17
N LEU A 38 7.86 5.49 0.25
CA LEU A 38 6.41 5.64 0.00
C LEU A 38 6.11 5.91 -1.48
N GLU A 39 6.92 6.72 -2.16
CA GLU A 39 6.78 6.95 -3.60
C GLU A 39 6.98 5.67 -4.41
N ALA A 40 7.98 4.86 -4.04
CA ALA A 40 8.22 3.56 -4.66
C ALA A 40 7.00 2.63 -4.46
N GLU A 41 6.40 2.60 -3.27
CA GLU A 41 5.20 1.80 -3.02
C GLU A 41 3.99 2.32 -3.82
N ILE A 42 3.80 3.65 -3.91
CA ILE A 42 2.75 4.24 -4.75
C ILE A 42 2.92 3.78 -6.21
N ALA A 43 4.15 3.79 -6.74
CA ALA A 43 4.42 3.32 -8.09
C ALA A 43 4.06 1.83 -8.27
N ARG A 44 4.46 0.96 -7.32
CA ARG A 44 4.08 -0.47 -7.34
C ARG A 44 2.57 -0.67 -7.31
N SER A 45 1.89 0.02 -6.40
CA SER A 45 0.43 -0.05 -6.24
C SER A 45 -0.31 0.41 -7.51
N ARG A 46 0.14 1.50 -8.15
CA ARG A 46 -0.39 1.97 -9.45
C ARG A 46 -0.20 0.93 -10.55
N ALA A 47 1.01 0.39 -10.71
CA ALA A 47 1.29 -0.62 -11.72
C ALA A 47 0.40 -1.87 -11.56
N LYS A 48 0.19 -2.32 -10.31
CA LYS A 48 -0.71 -3.46 -10.03
C LYS A 48 -2.16 -3.16 -10.37
N ARG A 49 -2.66 -1.96 -10.01
CA ARG A 49 -4.02 -1.52 -10.34
C ARG A 49 -4.23 -1.47 -11.85
N ASP A 50 -3.28 -0.90 -12.58
CA ASP A 50 -3.39 -0.73 -14.03
C ASP A 50 -3.34 -2.09 -14.76
N GLY A 51 -2.48 -3.00 -14.30
CA GLY A 51 -2.48 -4.39 -14.80
C GLY A 51 -3.81 -5.12 -14.55
N ALA A 52 -4.42 -4.94 -13.37
CA ALA A 52 -5.72 -5.52 -13.06
C ALA A 52 -6.85 -4.90 -13.90
N ALA A 53 -6.82 -3.59 -14.14
CA ALA A 53 -7.78 -2.89 -15.00
C ALA A 53 -7.69 -3.34 -16.46
N ALA A 54 -6.46 -3.48 -16.99
CA ALA A 54 -6.23 -4.00 -18.34
C ALA A 54 -6.76 -5.44 -18.50
N PHE A 55 -6.50 -6.31 -17.50
CA PHE A 55 -7.03 -7.67 -17.50
C PHE A 55 -8.56 -7.69 -17.49
N ARG A 56 -9.19 -6.86 -16.66
CA ARG A 56 -10.66 -6.74 -16.61
C ARG A 56 -11.22 -6.27 -17.94
N SER A 57 -10.63 -5.25 -18.56
CA SER A 57 -11.09 -4.74 -19.86
C SER A 57 -10.95 -5.79 -20.98
N ALA A 58 -9.89 -6.58 -20.96
CA ALA A 58 -9.70 -7.68 -21.91
C ALA A 58 -10.73 -8.80 -21.69
N ALA A 59 -11.03 -9.14 -20.43
CA ALA A 59 -12.07 -10.10 -20.09
C ALA A 59 -13.46 -9.59 -20.52
N ASP A 60 -13.81 -8.34 -20.21
CA ASP A 60 -15.09 -7.74 -20.59
C ASP A 60 -15.29 -7.73 -22.12
N ALA A 61 -14.21 -7.55 -22.90
CA ALA A 61 -14.26 -7.64 -24.36
C ALA A 61 -14.44 -9.09 -24.89
N LEU A 62 -13.90 -10.08 -24.17
CA LEU A 62 -14.02 -11.50 -24.51
C LEU A 62 -15.40 -12.06 -24.19
N PHE A 63 -16.06 -11.56 -23.13
CA PHE A 63 -17.35 -12.04 -22.64
C PHE A 63 -18.57 -11.23 -23.11
N LYS A 64 -18.39 -10.11 -23.82
CA LYS A 64 -19.49 -9.32 -24.44
C LYS A 64 -19.81 -9.75 -25.88
N ARG A 65 -19.81 -11.05 -26.15
CA ARG A 65 -20.33 -11.62 -27.39
C ARG A 65 -21.46 -12.58 -27.10
#